data_AF-A0A962IPH1-F1
#
_entry.id   AF-A0A962IPH1-F1
#
_cell.length_a   1.000
_cell.length_b   1.000
_cell.length_c   1.000
_cell.angle_alpha   90.00
_cell.angle_beta   90.00
_cell.angle_gamma   90.00
#
_symmetry.space_group_name_H-M   'P 1'
#
loop_
_entity.id
_entity.type
_entity.pdbx_description
1 polymer ?
#
loop_
_entity_poly.entity_id
_entity_poly.type
_entity_poly.pdbx_seq_one_letter_code
_entity_poly.pdbx_strand_id
1 'polypeptide(L)' 'MGKGDKRSRKGKIYRGSYGNSRSHSEPKPTVKDAGKGKK' A
#
# COMPACT_ATOMS: atom_id res chain seq x y z
N MET A 1 2.54 1.20 12.02
CA MET A 1 3.10 -0.08 11.54
C MET A 1 4.63 0.03 11.42
N GLY A 2 5.38 -0.92 11.98
CA GLY A 2 6.84 -0.87 12.11
C GLY A 2 7.61 -1.48 10.94
N LYS A 3 8.95 -1.53 11.04
CA LYS A 3 9.83 -2.13 10.02
C LYS A 3 9.60 -3.66 9.86
N GLY A 4 9.16 -4.35 10.92
CA GLY A 4 8.86 -5.78 10.88
C GLY A 4 7.53 -6.15 10.22
N ASP A 5 6.64 -5.17 10.02
CA ASP A 5 5.33 -5.44 9.42
C ASP A 5 5.41 -5.47 7.89
N LYS A 6 5.46 -6.69 7.35
CA LYS A 6 5.56 -7.01 5.92
C LYS A 6 4.38 -6.50 5.07
N ARG A 7 3.22 -6.22 5.68
CA ARG A 7 2.05 -5.72 4.96
C ARG A 7 2.08 -4.21 4.81
N SER A 8 2.70 -3.51 5.76
CA SER A 8 2.81 -2.06 5.75
C SER A 8 3.76 -1.52 4.68
N ARG A 9 3.56 -0.26 4.27
CA ARG A 9 4.51 0.44 3.39
C ARG A 9 5.91 0.50 4.01
N LYS A 10 6.02 0.75 5.33
CA LYS A 10 7.30 0.86 6.04
C LYS A 10 8.08 -0.46 6.07
N GLY A 11 7.43 -1.58 6.35
CA GLY A 11 8.10 -2.88 6.31
C GLY A 11 8.44 -3.35 4.88
N LYS A 12 7.62 -2.99 3.89
CA LYS A 12 7.97 -3.18 2.47
C LYS A 12 9.15 -2.34 2.02
N ILE A 13 9.30 -1.11 2.53
CA ILE A 13 10.49 -0.28 2.33
C ILE A 13 11.72 -0.98 2.91
N TYR A 14 11.65 -1.40 4.17
CA TYR A 14 12.76 -2.04 4.86
C TYR A 14 13.23 -3.35 4.20
N ARG A 15 12.31 -4.21 3.75
CA ARG A 15 12.66 -5.45 3.01
C ARG A 15 13.02 -5.24 1.53
N GLY A 16 12.83 -4.05 0.97
CA GLY A 16 13.05 -3.82 -0.46
C GLY A 16 12.03 -4.48 -1.39
N SER A 17 10.87 -4.92 -0.87
CA SER A 17 9.84 -5.64 -1.64
C SER A 17 8.62 -4.77 -1.97
N TYR A 18 7.88 -5.12 -3.01
CA TYR A 18 6.71 -4.37 -3.50
C TYR A 18 5.37 -5.07 -3.22
N GLY A 19 4.28 -4.43 -3.65
CA GLY A 19 2.91 -4.96 -3.65
C GLY A 19 1.92 -3.91 -3.17
N ASN A 20 0.71 -4.29 -2.75
CA ASN A 20 -0.39 -3.33 -2.61
C ASN A 20 -0.06 -2.01 -1.86
N SER A 21 0.60 -2.08 -0.71
CA SER A 21 0.96 -0.88 0.07
C SER A 21 2.21 -0.12 -0.40
N ARG A 22 3.01 -0.70 -1.32
CA ARG A 22 4.21 -0.11 -1.95
C ARG A 22 4.21 -0.51 -3.43
N SER A 23 3.40 0.15 -4.26
CA SER A 23 3.32 -0.08 -5.70
C SER A 23 4.45 0.64 -6.44
N HIS A 24 4.86 0.10 -7.59
CA HIS A 24 5.81 0.74 -8.51
C HIS A 24 5.15 1.74 -9.46
N SER A 25 3.89 1.47 -9.79
CA SER A 25 3.06 2.29 -10.65
C SER A 25 2.01 3.02 -9.81
N GLU A 26 1.34 3.97 -10.44
CA GLU A 26 0.11 4.57 -9.90
C GLU A 26 -0.75 3.48 -9.28
N PRO A 27 -1.16 3.64 -8.01
CA PRO A 27 -1.94 2.64 -7.33
C PRO A 27 -3.22 2.43 -8.13
N LYS A 28 -3.40 1.24 -8.69
CA LYS A 28 -4.69 0.84 -9.26
C LYS A 28 -5.73 1.11 -8.17
N PRO A 29 -6.85 1.78 -8.49
CA PRO A 29 -7.86 2.12 -7.49
C PRO A 29 -8.21 0.83 -6.77
N THR A 30 -7.84 0.77 -5.49
CA THR A 30 -8.12 -0.44 -4.73
C THR A 30 -9.64 -0.49 -4.55
N VAL A 31 -10.24 -1.67 -4.60
CA VAL A 31 -11.68 -1.85 -4.34
C VAL A 31 -12.16 -1.29 -2.99
N LYS A 32 -11.25 -0.81 -2.13
CA LYS A 32 -11.56 -0.10 -0.88
C LYS A 32 -11.80 1.40 -1.06
N ASP A 33 -11.37 1.98 -2.18
CA ASP A 33 -11.61 3.39 -2.54
C ASP A 33 -12.89 3.57 -3.38
N ALA A 34 -13.63 2.49 -3.65
CA ALA A 34 -14.96 2.55 -4.26
C ALA A 34 -16.05 3.13 -3.32
N GLY A 35 -15.69 3.52 -2.09
CA GLY A 35 -16.61 4.03 -1.07
C GLY A 35 -16.37 5.46 -0.59
N LYS A 36 -15.37 6.18 -1.12
CA LYS A 36 -15.14 7.60 -0.81
C LYS A 36 -15.11 8.44 -2.08
N GLY A 37 -16.13 8.23 -2.92
CA GLY A 37 -16.58 9.25 -3.86
C GLY A 37 -17.16 10.41 -3.05
N LYS A 38 -16.53 11.58 -3.22
CA LYS A 38 -17.03 12.93 -2.94
C LYS A 38 -18.53 13.00 -2.55
N LYS A 39 -18.80 13.45 -1.33
CA LYS A 39 -19.97 14.27 -1.00
C LYS A 39 -19.45 15.52 -0.30
#